data_AF-A0A2T2VIR9-F1
#
_entry.id   AF-A0A2T2VIR9-F1
#
_cell.length_a   1.000
_cell.length_b   1.000
_cell.length_c   1.000
_cell.angle_alpha   90.00
_cell.angle_beta   90.00
_cell.angle_gamma   90.00
#
_symmetry.space_group_name_H-M   'P 1'
#
loop_
_entity.id
_entity.type
_entity.pdbx_description
1 polymer ?
#
loop_
_entity_poly.entity_id
_entity_poly.type
_entity_poly.pdbx_seq_one_letter_code
_entity_poly.pdbx_strand_id
1 'polypeptide(L)'
;MHGFKDAEDYWHQSSSLYFLKSISCSTLMVNSQDDPFIPPDSIPFSTIHHQDQLDLLTPRYGGHVGFGNWRLNDMLWHEDRVMAFLQQQGL
;
A
#
# COMPACT_ATOMS: atom_id res chain seq x y z
N MET A 1 20.65 -10.34 -18.57
CA MET A 1 19.91 -10.70 -17.33
C MET A 1 18.78 -11.63 -17.72
N HIS A 2 18.39 -12.58 -16.87
CA HIS A 2 17.29 -13.56 -16.95
C HIS A 2 16.05 -13.25 -17.84
N GLY A 3 16.21 -13.04 -19.15
CA GLY A 3 15.13 -12.62 -20.06
C GLY A 3 14.86 -11.11 -20.13
N PHE A 4 15.61 -10.27 -19.40
CA PHE A 4 15.45 -8.82 -19.38
C PHE A 4 16.62 -8.12 -20.08
N LYS A 5 16.31 -7.02 -20.77
CA LYS A 5 17.28 -6.18 -21.48
C LYS A 5 18.27 -5.53 -20.50
N ASP A 6 17.75 -4.98 -19.41
CA ASP A 6 18.50 -4.28 -18.36
C ASP A 6 17.65 -4.21 -17.07
N ALA A 7 18.12 -3.48 -16.06
CA ALA A 7 17.42 -3.34 -14.77
C ALA A 7 16.12 -2.54 -14.90
N GLU A 8 16.09 -1.52 -15.77
CA GLU A 8 14.90 -0.70 -15.99
C GLU A 8 13.80 -1.51 -16.67
N ASP A 9 14.18 -2.29 -17.67
CA ASP A 9 13.29 -3.24 -18.34
C ASP A 9 12.72 -4.27 -17.36
N TYR A 10 13.55 -4.78 -16.44
CA TYR A 10 13.08 -5.66 -15.36
C TYR A 10 12.04 -4.99 -14.45
N TRP A 11 12.33 -3.79 -13.94
CA TRP A 11 11.42 -3.06 -13.05
C TRP A 11 10.11 -2.70 -13.75
N HIS A 12 10.17 -2.30 -15.02
CA HIS A 12 8.98 -1.98 -15.80
C HIS A 12 8.13 -3.25 -16.03
N GLN A 13 8.71 -4.35 -16.50
CA GLN A 13 7.92 -5.56 -16.78
C GLN A 13 7.39 -6.24 -15.51
N SER A 14 8.10 -6.12 -14.39
CA SER A 14 7.78 -6.82 -13.14
C SER A 14 7.02 -5.97 -12.13
N SER A 15 6.67 -4.72 -12.47
CA SER A 15 5.96 -3.82 -11.56
C SER A 15 4.54 -4.30 -11.28
N SER A 16 4.18 -4.38 -10.00
CA SER A 16 2.82 -4.68 -9.55
C SER A 16 1.80 -3.62 -9.97
N LEU A 17 2.24 -2.40 -10.27
CA LEU A 17 1.40 -1.26 -10.67
C LEU A 17 0.41 -1.63 -11.78
N TYR A 18 0.86 -2.36 -12.79
CA TYR A 18 0.06 -2.70 -13.96
C TYR A 18 -1.04 -3.74 -13.68
N PHE A 19 -0.96 -4.41 -12.53
CA PHE A 19 -1.89 -5.46 -12.10
C PHE A 19 -2.92 -4.97 -11.08
N LEU A 20 -2.76 -3.77 -10.51
CA LEU A 20 -3.71 -3.21 -9.53
C LEU A 20 -5.16 -3.18 -10.04
N LYS A 21 -5.34 -2.86 -11.32
CA LYS A 21 -6.66 -2.86 -11.99
C LYS A 21 -7.37 -4.22 -12.06
N SER A 22 -6.68 -5.31 -11.73
CA SER A 22 -7.26 -6.67 -11.74
C SER A 22 -7.72 -7.13 -10.35
N ILE A 23 -7.43 -6.35 -9.30
CA ILE A 23 -7.94 -6.61 -7.96
C ILE A 23 -9.45 -6.41 -8.00
N SER A 24 -10.21 -7.45 -7.65
CA SER A 24 -11.68 -7.44 -7.74
C SER A 24 -12.38 -7.42 -6.38
N CYS A 25 -11.63 -7.44 -5.28
CA CYS A 25 -12.14 -7.35 -3.92
C CYS A 25 -11.67 -6.05 -3.27
N SER A 26 -12.50 -5.51 -2.37
CA SER A 26 -12.14 -4.34 -1.57
C SER A 26 -10.79 -4.58 -0.89
N THR A 27 -9.84 -3.69 -1.14
CA THR A 27 -8.45 -3.83 -0.68
C THR A 27 -7.96 -2.50 -0.11
N LEU A 28 -7.53 -2.52 1.15
CA LEU A 28 -6.85 -1.39 1.78
C LEU A 28 -5.33 -1.51 1.58
N MET A 29 -4.73 -0.49 0.96
CA MET A 29 -3.29 -0.31 0.87
C MET A 29 -2.83 0.73 1.89
N VAL A 30 -1.70 0.48 2.56
CA VAL A 30 -1.16 1.36 3.60
C VAL A 30 0.31 1.60 3.33
N ASN A 31 0.72 2.88 3.28
CA ASN A 31 2.13 3.26 3.10
C ASN A 31 2.39 4.63 3.73
N SER A 32 3.43 4.80 4.56
CA SER A 32 3.70 6.13 5.14
C SER A 32 4.35 7.06 4.12
N GLN A 33 4.11 8.36 4.23
CA GLN A 33 4.73 9.35 3.33
C GLN A 33 6.22 9.59 3.62
N ASP A 34 6.66 9.25 4.82
CA ASP A 34 8.04 9.36 5.30
C ASP A 34 8.80 8.02 5.24
N ASP A 35 8.32 7.04 4.46
CA ASP A 35 9.02 5.77 4.25
C ASP A 35 10.39 6.01 3.58
N PRO A 36 11.51 5.63 4.21
CA PRO A 36 12.85 5.85 3.63
C PRO A 36 13.19 4.92 2.47
N PHE A 37 12.42 3.84 2.25
CA PHE A 37 12.63 2.86 1.19
C PHE A 37 11.67 3.03 0.02
N ILE A 38 10.47 3.57 0.26
CA ILE A 38 9.44 3.75 -0.75
C ILE A 38 9.28 5.24 -1.06
N PRO A 39 9.81 5.73 -2.20
CA PRO A 39 9.64 7.12 -2.59
C PRO A 39 8.16 7.50 -2.74
N PRO A 40 7.76 8.75 -2.40
CA PRO A 40 6.39 9.22 -2.57
C PRO A 40 5.85 9.06 -4.00
N ASP A 41 6.72 9.24 -5.00
CA ASP A 41 6.37 9.12 -6.42
C ASP A 41 6.05 7.67 -6.84
N SER A 42 6.47 6.68 -6.04
CA SER A 42 6.16 5.26 -6.26
C SER A 42 4.77 4.88 -5.73
N ILE A 43 4.12 5.74 -4.95
CA ILE A 43 2.78 5.50 -4.43
C ILE A 43 1.75 5.78 -5.55
N PRO A 44 0.91 4.80 -5.91
CA PRO A 44 0.10 4.86 -7.13
C PRO A 44 -1.21 5.66 -6.96
N PHE A 45 -1.13 6.90 -6.45
CA PHE A 45 -2.28 7.77 -6.17
C PHE A 45 -3.24 7.86 -7.36
N SER A 46 -2.73 8.16 -8.56
CA SER A 46 -3.54 8.30 -9.77
C SER A 46 -4.25 7.01 -10.16
N THR A 47 -3.60 5.85 -10.00
CA THR A 47 -4.20 4.56 -10.35
C THR A 47 -5.32 4.20 -9.38
N ILE A 48 -5.12 4.46 -8.08
CA ILE A 48 -6.11 4.13 -7.05
C ILE A 48 -7.34 5.05 -7.12
N HIS A 49 -7.16 6.34 -7.42
CA HIS A 49 -8.28 7.27 -7.60
C HIS A 49 -9.31 6.87 -8.67
N HIS A 50 -8.96 5.93 -9.55
CA HIS A 50 -9.83 5.42 -10.61
C HIS A 50 -10.39 4.02 -10.34
N GLN A 51 -10.22 3.46 -9.14
CA GLN A 51 -10.64 2.10 -8.79
C GLN A 51 -11.45 2.07 -7.49
N ASP A 52 -12.74 1.79 -7.57
CA ASP A 52 -13.64 1.78 -6.41
C ASP A 52 -13.31 0.69 -5.37
N GLN A 53 -12.55 -0.34 -5.77
CA GLN A 53 -12.17 -1.46 -4.92
C GLN A 53 -10.89 -1.20 -4.12
N LEU A 54 -10.18 -0.10 -4.38
CA LEU A 54 -8.88 0.17 -3.81
C LEU A 54 -8.93 1.40 -2.91
N ASP A 55 -8.63 1.21 -1.64
CA ASP A 55 -8.43 2.29 -0.68
C ASP A 55 -6.93 2.49 -0.43
N LEU A 56 -6.50 3.75 -0.33
CA LEU A 56 -5.13 4.11 -0.02
C LEU A 56 -5.05 4.97 1.24
N LEU A 57 -4.36 4.46 2.26
CA LEU A 57 -4.09 5.15 3.51
C LEU A 57 -2.61 5.53 3.59
N THR A 58 -2.33 6.83 3.44
CA THR A 58 -0.96 7.36 3.48
C THR A 58 -0.74 8.31 4.65
N PRO A 59 -0.48 7.81 5.88
CA PRO A 59 -0.20 8.68 7.01
C PRO A 59 1.08 9.47 6.78
N ARG A 60 1.14 10.70 7.32
CA ARG A 60 2.31 11.57 7.18
C ARG A 60 3.57 10.98 7.82
N TYR A 61 3.39 10.19 8.88
CA TYR A 61 4.48 9.61 9.67
C TYR A 61 4.23 8.14 9.95
N GLY A 62 5.32 7.40 10.10
CA GLY A 62 5.33 5.98 10.42
C GLY A 62 6.60 5.28 9.91
N GLY A 63 7.27 5.87 8.93
CA GLY A 63 8.35 5.21 8.20
C GLY A 63 7.93 3.82 7.69
N HIS A 64 8.92 2.96 7.47
CA HIS A 64 8.68 1.64 6.91
C HIS A 64 7.99 0.64 7.86
N VAL A 65 8.13 0.83 9.17
CA VAL A 65 7.74 -0.18 10.18
C VAL A 65 6.87 0.36 11.32
N GLY A 66 6.51 1.65 11.30
CA GLY A 66 5.82 2.33 12.40
C GLY A 66 4.31 2.14 12.42
N PHE A 67 3.79 1.10 11.79
CA PHE A 67 2.36 0.75 11.84
C PHE A 67 1.96 0.00 13.12
N GLY A 68 2.84 -0.06 14.12
CA GLY A 68 2.59 -0.68 15.42
C GLY A 68 2.07 0.31 16.48
N ASN A 69 2.07 -0.13 17.73
CA ASN A 69 1.88 0.71 18.91
C ASN A 69 3.07 0.53 19.85
N TRP A 70 3.49 1.60 20.54
CA TRP A 70 4.61 1.60 21.47
C TRP A 70 4.24 1.03 22.85
N ARG A 71 2.93 0.91 23.14
CA ARG A 71 2.42 0.31 24.38
C ARG A 71 2.20 -1.18 24.20
N LEU A 72 2.86 -1.96 25.06
CA LEU A 72 2.62 -3.41 25.16
C LEU A 72 1.14 -3.66 25.52
N ASN A 73 0.49 -4.55 24.77
CA ASN A 73 -0.91 -4.95 24.88
C ASN A 73 -1.98 -3.97 24.37
N ASP A 74 -1.60 -2.85 23.77
CA ASP A 74 -2.57 -2.03 23.03
C ASP A 74 -2.75 -2.58 21.60
N MET A 75 -3.94 -2.39 21.02
CA MET A 75 -4.20 -2.71 19.62
C MET A 75 -3.20 -1.97 18.73
N LEU A 76 -2.65 -2.67 17.74
CA LEU A 76 -1.68 -2.09 16.82
C LEU A 76 -2.39 -1.08 15.91
N TRP A 77 -1.70 -0.01 15.51
CA TRP A 77 -2.32 1.01 14.67
C TRP A 77 -2.88 0.41 13.37
N HIS A 78 -2.17 -0.51 12.72
CA HIS A 78 -2.70 -1.15 11.51
C HIS A 78 -3.91 -2.04 11.78
N GLU A 79 -4.00 -2.72 12.93
CA GLU A 79 -5.18 -3.52 13.29
C GLU A 79 -6.41 -2.64 13.41
N ASP A 80 -6.30 -1.48 14.07
CA ASP A 80 -7.36 -0.49 14.17
C ASP A 80 -7.83 -0.02 12.78
N ARG A 81 -6.89 0.25 11.87
CA ARG A 81 -7.21 0.65 10.48
C ARG A 81 -7.88 -0.48 9.69
N VAL A 82 -7.42 -1.72 9.85
CA VAL A 82 -8.03 -2.90 9.23
C VAL A 82 -9.44 -3.11 9.75
N MET A 83 -9.67 -3.00 11.05
CA MET A 83 -11.02 -3.13 11.64
C MET A 83 -11.97 -2.06 11.12
N ALA A 84 -11.51 -0.81 11.04
CA ALA A 84 -12.31 0.28 10.47
C ALA A 84 -12.65 0.03 8.99
N PHE A 85 -11.71 -0.49 8.21
CA PHE A 85 -11.95 -0.86 6.81
C PHE A 85 -12.97 -2.00 6.69
N LEU A 86 -12.83 -3.07 7.48
CA LEU A 86 -13.78 -4.19 7.47
C LEU A 86 -15.20 -3.74 7.83
N GLN A 87 -15.36 -2.87 8.82
CA GLN A 87 -16.64 -2.29 9.20
C GLN A 87 -17.28 -1.49 8.05
N GLN A 88 -16.49 -0.74 7.28
CA GLN A 88 -16.99 -0.03 6.09
C GLN A 88 -17.48 -0.99 5.00
N GLN A 89 -16.93 -2.21 4.93
CA GLN A 89 -17.39 -3.26 4.02
C GLN A 89 -18.56 -4.07 4.57
N GLY A 90 -19.04 -3.77 5.79
CA GLY A 90 -20.13 -4.49 6.45
C GLY A 90 -19.74 -5.86 7.02
N LEU A 91 -18.45 -6.06 7.31
CA LEU A 91 -17.88 -7.26 7.93
C LEU A 91 -17.62 -7.07 9.43
#